data_AF-A0A920NIK1-F1
#
_entry.id   AF-A0A920NIK1-F1
#
_cell.length_a   1.000
_cell.length_b   1.000
_cell.length_c   1.000
_cell.angle_alpha   90.00
_cell.angle_beta   90.00
_cell.angle_gamma   90.00
#
_symmetry.space_group_name_H-M   'P 1'
#
loop_
_entity.id
_entity.type
_entity.pdbx_description
1 polymer ?
#
loop_
_entity_poly.entity_id
_entity_poly.type
_entity_poly.pdbx_seq_one_letter_code
_entity_poly.pdbx_strand_id
1 'polypeptide(L)'
;MVEQDCNVTSLMVHMPQYAKLDTDQMGVSRLLECICAIHKIDNSIAENSLGESQYKEIDKAVAGNSEIQLLIKQLEAYYDRSHDASGEILDTKESNLSPEIESFLNEMGEQLNPKNSRYTA
;
A
#
# COMPACT_ATOMS: atom_id res chain seq x y z
N MET A 1 -4.77 -30.05 -30.37
CA MET A 1 -4.77 -28.69 -29.83
C MET A 1 -3.58 -28.61 -28.92
N VAL A 2 -2.52 -27.90 -29.32
CA VAL A 2 -1.30 -27.76 -28.50
C VAL A 2 -1.60 -26.68 -27.47
N GLU A 3 -1.66 -27.05 -26.18
CA GLU A 3 -1.62 -26.08 -25.10
C GLU A 3 -0.32 -25.27 -25.25
N GLN A 4 -0.44 -23.99 -25.56
CA GLN A 4 0.70 -23.09 -25.47
C GLN A 4 1.01 -22.86 -23.99
N ASP A 5 2.19 -23.30 -23.58
CA ASP A 5 2.74 -23.07 -22.25
C ASP A 5 3.01 -21.57 -22.10
N CYS A 6 2.05 -20.83 -21.53
CA CYS A 6 2.10 -19.38 -21.36
C CYS A 6 2.60 -19.06 -19.95
N ASN A 7 3.73 -18.36 -19.85
CA ASN A 7 4.22 -17.84 -18.58
C ASN A 7 3.41 -16.59 -18.21
N VAL A 8 2.59 -16.70 -17.17
CA VAL A 8 1.73 -15.62 -16.67
C VAL A 8 2.24 -15.15 -15.32
N THR A 9 2.49 -13.85 -15.20
CA THR A 9 2.87 -13.19 -13.94
C THR A 9 1.79 -12.18 -13.57
N SER A 10 1.34 -12.20 -12.32
CA SER A 10 0.41 -11.21 -11.76
C SER A 10 1.17 -10.24 -10.87
N LEU A 11 0.92 -8.94 -11.05
CA LEU A 11 1.45 -7.87 -10.21
C LEU A 11 0.28 -7.17 -9.51
N MET A 12 0.42 -6.91 -8.21
CA MET A 12 -0.56 -6.18 -7.42
C MET A 12 0.17 -5.09 -6.63
N VAL A 13 -0.35 -3.86 -6.70
CA VAL A 13 0.13 -2.75 -5.87
C VAL A 13 -0.83 -2.53 -4.73
N HIS A 14 -0.28 -2.49 -3.53
CA HIS A 14 -1.02 -2.15 -2.33
C HIS A 14 -1.05 -0.64 -2.17
N MET A 15 -2.27 -0.14 -1.95
CA MET A 15 -2.54 1.29 -1.90
C MET A 15 -2.96 1.71 -0.49
N PRO A 16 -2.49 2.87 -0.01
CA PRO A 16 -2.98 3.42 1.25
C PRO A 16 -4.49 3.60 1.17
N GLN A 17 -5.21 2.86 2.03
CA GLN A 17 -6.67 2.80 2.00
C GLN A 17 -7.33 4.16 2.32
N TYR A 18 -6.62 5.02 3.05
CA TYR A 18 -7.09 6.36 3.40
C TYR A 18 -7.02 7.37 2.25
N ALA A 19 -6.19 7.12 1.22
CA ALA A 19 -5.92 8.10 0.16
C ALA A 19 -7.13 8.33 -0.78
N LYS A 20 -8.06 7.37 -0.85
CA LYS A 20 -9.34 7.44 -1.62
C LYS A 20 -9.20 8.16 -2.97
N LEU A 21 -8.24 7.73 -3.79
CA LEU A 21 -7.98 8.29 -5.10
C LEU A 21 -8.84 7.61 -6.17
N ASP A 22 -9.45 8.39 -7.08
CA ASP A 22 -10.15 7.85 -8.26
C ASP A 22 -9.19 7.16 -9.22
N THR A 23 -7.97 7.69 -9.33
CA THR A 23 -6.88 7.09 -10.09
C THR A 23 -5.60 7.38 -9.35
N ASP A 24 -4.86 6.33 -9.03
CA ASP A 24 -3.57 6.45 -8.39
C ASP A 24 -2.43 6.41 -9.41
N GLN A 25 -1.81 7.56 -9.62
CA GLN A 25 -0.71 7.69 -10.56
C GLN A 25 0.59 7.10 -10.01
N MET A 26 0.76 7.09 -8.68
CA MET A 26 1.96 6.53 -8.07
C MET A 26 2.03 5.01 -8.30
N GLY A 27 0.95 4.30 -8.02
CA GLY A 27 0.85 2.85 -8.21
C GLY A 27 0.95 2.43 -9.67
N VAL A 28 0.43 3.23 -10.60
CA VAL A 28 0.65 3.02 -12.04
C VAL A 28 2.15 3.10 -12.37
N SER A 29 2.84 4.15 -11.92
CA SER A 29 4.28 4.28 -12.13
C SER A 29 5.06 3.12 -11.49
N ARG A 30 4.70 2.69 -10.28
CA ARG A 30 5.34 1.53 -9.61
C ARG A 30 5.15 0.23 -10.37
N LEU A 31 3.94 -0.06 -10.87
CA LEU A 31 3.70 -1.22 -11.73
C LEU A 31 4.55 -1.16 -12.99
N LEU A 32 4.63 0.01 -13.60
CA LEU A 32 5.38 0.20 -14.84
C LEU A 32 6.89 0.02 -14.61
N GLU A 33 7.42 0.50 -13.47
CA GLU A 33 8.81 0.23 -13.05
C GLU A 33 9.08 -1.28 -12.94
N CYS A 34 8.19 -2.03 -12.29
CA CYS A 34 8.32 -3.49 -12.19
C CYS A 34 8.30 -4.17 -13.56
N ILE A 35 7.38 -3.77 -14.45
CA ILE A 35 7.29 -4.30 -15.81
C ILE A 35 8.57 -3.98 -16.60
N CYS A 36 9.07 -2.75 -16.49
CA CYS A 36 10.31 -2.33 -17.14
C CYS A 36 11.49 -3.17 -16.67
N ALA A 37 11.60 -3.41 -15.36
CA ALA A 37 12.65 -4.25 -14.77
C ALA A 37 12.56 -5.71 -15.25
N ILE A 38 11.36 -6.29 -15.28
CA ILE A 38 11.14 -7.69 -15.72
C ILE A 38 11.52 -7.86 -17.19
N HIS A 39 11.12 -6.91 -18.04
CA HIS A 39 11.32 -7.00 -19.49
C HIS A 39 12.57 -6.27 -20.00
N LYS A 40 13.37 -5.68 -19.11
CA LYS A 40 14.57 -4.88 -19.44
C LYS A 40 14.27 -3.73 -20.40
N ILE A 41 13.12 -3.10 -20.21
CA ILE A 41 12.71 -1.87 -20.92
C ILE A 41 13.31 -0.68 -20.17
N ASP A 42 13.59 0.40 -20.89
CA ASP A 42 14.08 1.64 -20.30
C ASP A 42 13.03 2.26 -19.35
N ASN A 43 13.49 2.72 -18.19
CA ASN A 43 12.59 3.20 -17.12
C ASN A 43 12.04 4.61 -17.37
N SER A 44 12.41 5.30 -18.45
CA SER A 44 11.89 6.65 -18.75
C SER A 44 10.37 6.72 -18.93
N ILE A 45 9.73 5.59 -19.25
CA ILE A 45 8.28 5.51 -19.37
C ILE A 45 7.57 5.44 -18.01
N ALA A 46 8.28 5.01 -16.95
CA ALA A 46 7.74 4.90 -15.59
C ALA A 46 7.92 6.20 -14.80
N GLU A 47 7.53 7.30 -15.43
CA GLU A 47 7.60 8.64 -14.86
C GLU A 47 6.66 8.77 -13.66
N ASN A 48 7.14 9.34 -12.54
CA ASN A 48 6.44 9.30 -11.25
C ASN A 48 6.08 10.68 -10.69
N SER A 49 6.45 11.80 -11.33
CA SER A 49 6.27 13.15 -10.77
C SER A 49 4.81 13.53 -10.59
N LEU A 50 3.92 13.02 -11.45
CA LEU A 50 2.48 13.18 -11.30
C LEU A 50 1.98 12.49 -10.03
N GLY A 51 2.41 11.26 -9.78
CA GLY A 51 2.10 10.53 -8.55
C GLY A 51 2.67 11.20 -7.30
N GLU A 52 3.91 11.68 -7.35
CA GLU A 52 4.50 12.43 -6.24
C GLU A 52 3.72 13.71 -5.93
N SER A 53 3.30 14.43 -6.95
CA SER A 53 2.51 15.65 -6.79
C SER A 53 1.13 15.34 -6.21
N GLN A 54 0.51 14.25 -6.67
CA GLN A 54 -0.79 13.78 -6.17
C GLN A 54 -0.76 13.50 -4.67
N TYR A 55 0.24 12.75 -4.19
CA TYR A 55 0.36 12.45 -2.75
C TYR A 55 0.73 13.68 -1.92
N LYS A 56 1.54 14.61 -2.45
CA LYS A 56 1.83 15.88 -1.78
C LYS A 56 0.57 16.71 -1.53
N GLU A 57 -0.42 16.67 -2.42
CA GLU A 57 -1.70 17.36 -2.18
C GLU A 57 -2.52 16.71 -1.06
N ILE A 58 -2.46 15.39 -0.93
CA ILE A 58 -3.09 14.66 0.19
C ILE A 58 -2.43 15.08 1.51
N ASP A 59 -1.09 15.11 1.56
CA ASP A 59 -0.34 15.55 2.72
C ASP A 59 -0.71 16.98 3.13
N LYS A 60 -0.84 17.89 2.17
CA LYS A 60 -1.28 19.27 2.41
C LYS A 60 -2.71 19.33 2.95
N ALA A 61 -3.61 18.50 2.44
CA ALA A 61 -5.00 18.48 2.90
C ALA A 61 -5.11 18.05 4.37
N VAL A 62 -4.26 17.14 4.82
CA VAL A 62 -4.22 16.66 6.22
C VAL A 62 -3.30 17.48 7.13
N ALA A 63 -2.46 18.37 6.56
CA ALA A 63 -1.51 19.19 7.29
C ALA A 63 -2.15 20.08 8.38
N GLY A 64 -3.43 20.46 8.19
CA GLY A 64 -4.18 21.28 9.15
C GLY A 64 -4.67 20.55 10.40
N ASN A 65 -4.58 19.21 10.46
CA ASN A 65 -5.04 18.40 11.58
C ASN A 65 -3.93 17.45 12.06
N SER A 66 -3.34 17.75 13.21
CA SER A 66 -2.27 16.95 13.80
C SER A 66 -2.70 15.55 14.25
N GLU A 67 -3.97 15.38 14.63
CA GLU A 67 -4.51 14.08 15.06
C GLU A 67 -4.62 13.12 13.86
N ILE A 68 -5.10 13.63 12.72
CA ILE A 68 -5.18 12.85 11.47
C ILE A 68 -3.78 12.48 10.97
N GLN A 69 -2.80 13.40 11.05
CA GLN A 69 -1.41 13.08 10.70
C GLN A 69 -0.80 12.01 11.59
N LEU A 70 -1.09 12.02 12.88
CA LEU A 70 -0.64 10.96 13.79
C LEU A 70 -1.27 9.62 13.44
N LEU A 71 -2.56 9.60 13.11
CA LEU A 71 -3.24 8.38 12.68
C LEU A 71 -2.67 7.81 11.38
N ILE A 72 -2.44 8.64 10.36
CA ILE A 72 -1.84 8.22 9.09
C ILE A 72 -0.48 7.57 9.32
N LYS A 73 0.39 8.21 10.11
CA LYS A 73 1.70 7.66 10.46
C LYS A 73 1.61 6.32 11.19
N GLN A 74 0.60 6.13 12.04
CA GLN A 74 0.39 4.86 12.74
C GLN A 74 -0.08 3.76 11.78
N LEU A 75 -0.96 4.07 10.84
CA LEU A 75 -1.40 3.13 9.79
C LEU A 75 -0.23 2.71 8.90
N GLU A 76 0.62 3.65 8.50
CA GLU A 76 1.83 3.39 7.72
C GLU A 76 2.81 2.51 8.50
N ALA A 77 3.11 2.87 9.75
CA ALA A 77 4.00 2.09 10.60
C ALA A 77 3.48 0.66 10.86
N TYR A 78 2.15 0.48 10.96
CA TYR A 78 1.55 -0.86 11.09
C TYR A 78 1.71 -1.67 9.80
N TYR A 79 1.52 -1.03 8.64
CA TYR A 79 1.68 -1.67 7.34
C TYR A 79 3.13 -2.13 7.13
N ASP A 80 4.11 -1.25 7.39
CA ASP A 80 5.53 -1.53 7.23
C ASP A 80 5.97 -2.72 8.09
N ARG A 81 5.57 -2.75 9.38
CA ARG A 81 5.88 -3.88 10.28
C ARG A 81 5.32 -5.21 9.79
N SER A 82 4.15 -5.17 9.16
CA SER A 82 3.47 -6.37 8.67
C SER A 82 4.02 -6.88 7.34
N HIS A 83 4.71 -6.01 6.58
CA HIS A 83 5.16 -6.28 5.20
C HIS A 83 6.67 -6.12 4.98
N ASP A 84 7.45 -5.88 6.02
CA ASP A 84 8.92 -5.93 5.97
C ASP A 84 9.40 -7.34 5.63
N ALA A 85 9.59 -7.59 4.33
CA ALA A 85 10.13 -8.83 3.77
C ALA A 85 11.67 -8.87 3.76
N SER A 86 12.35 -7.91 4.41
CA SER A 86 13.80 -7.85 4.54
C SER A 86 14.26 -8.07 5.99
N GLY A 87 14.17 -9.32 6.46
CA GLY A 87 15.23 -10.04 7.18
C GLY A 87 16.09 -9.41 8.29
N GLU A 88 15.82 -8.25 8.86
CA GLU A 88 16.45 -7.77 10.10
C GLU A 88 15.38 -7.17 11.00
N ILE A 89 15.04 -7.94 12.04
CA ILE A 89 14.26 -7.49 13.19
C ILE A 89 15.09 -6.42 13.88
N LEU A 90 14.97 -5.17 13.46
CA LEU A 90 15.38 -4.06 14.30
C LEU A 90 14.49 -4.10 15.54
N ASP A 91 15.11 -4.49 16.65
CA ASP A 91 14.62 -4.46 18.03
C ASP A 91 14.31 -3.01 18.47
N THR A 92 13.45 -2.35 17.72
CA THR A 92 12.81 -1.10 18.12
C THR A 92 11.53 -1.49 18.80
N LYS A 93 11.68 -1.74 20.10
CA LYS A 93 10.70 -1.58 21.18
C LYS A 93 9.27 -1.56 20.69
N GLU A 94 8.52 -2.61 21.03
CA GLU A 94 7.06 -2.57 21.18
C GLU A 94 6.66 -1.16 21.60
N SER A 95 6.21 -0.38 20.61
CA SER A 95 5.56 0.88 20.86
C SER A 95 4.27 0.46 21.53
N ASN A 96 4.29 0.43 22.87
CA ASN A 96 3.15 0.13 23.73
C ASN A 96 2.02 1.08 23.33
N LEU A 97 1.20 0.64 22.38
CA LEU A 97 -0.03 1.31 22.04
C LEU A 97 -0.92 1.25 23.28
N SER A 98 -1.69 2.31 23.51
CA SER A 98 -2.82 2.20 24.41
C SER A 98 -3.72 1.06 23.89
N PRO A 99 -4.25 0.18 24.76
CA PRO A 99 -5.16 -0.89 24.36
C PRO A 99 -6.33 -0.39 23.49
N GLU A 100 -6.76 0.85 23.70
CA GLU A 100 -7.83 1.49 22.92
C GLU A 100 -7.42 1.78 21.47
N ILE A 101 -6.19 2.23 21.24
CA ILE A 101 -5.68 2.56 19.90
C ILE A 101 -5.45 1.27 19.11
N GLU A 102 -4.92 0.24 19.75
CA GLU A 102 -4.75 -1.08 19.15
C GLU A 102 -6.10 -1.71 18.78
N SER A 103 -7.09 -1.62 19.68
CA SER A 103 -8.46 -2.07 19.41
C SER A 103 -9.10 -1.32 18.23
N PHE A 104 -8.93 0.00 18.15
CA PHE A 104 -9.45 0.81 17.04
C PHE A 104 -8.79 0.47 15.70
N LEU A 105 -7.46 0.29 15.69
CA LEU A 105 -6.72 -0.08 14.48
C LEU A 105 -7.09 -1.51 14.03
N ASN A 106 -7.26 -2.44 14.96
CA ASN A 106 -7.73 -3.79 14.67
C ASN A 106 -9.18 -3.78 14.15
N GLU A 107 -10.07 -2.98 14.73
CA GLU A 107 -11.45 -2.86 14.26
C GLU A 107 -11.52 -2.27 12.84
N MET A 108 -10.73 -1.24 12.55
CA MET A 108 -10.57 -0.72 11.20
C MET A 108 -9.98 -1.80 10.27
N GLY A 109 -8.92 -2.50 10.67
CA GLY A 109 -8.34 -3.60 9.90
C GLY A 109 -9.34 -4.71 9.56
N GLU A 110 -10.20 -5.10 10.51
CA GLU A 110 -11.24 -6.11 10.32
C GLU A 110 -12.40 -5.62 9.43
N GLN A 111 -12.81 -4.36 9.58
CA GLN A 111 -13.79 -3.75 8.66
C GLN A 111 -13.26 -3.62 7.23
N LEU A 112 -11.93 -3.52 7.07
CA LEU A 112 -11.24 -3.33 5.80
C LEU A 112 -10.75 -4.64 5.16
N ASN A 113 -10.80 -5.76 5.89
CA ASN A 113 -10.39 -7.08 5.41
C ASN A 113 -11.57 -8.06 5.32
N PRO A 114 -12.40 -7.98 4.25
CA PRO A 114 -13.50 -8.92 4.07
C PRO A 114 -12.94 -10.28 3.65
N LYS A 115 -12.60 -11.15 4.61
CA LYS A 115 -12.45 -12.59 4.33
C LYS A 115 -13.83 -13.18 3.98
N ASN A 116 -13.99 -13.45 2.69
CA ASN A 116 -14.96 -14.36 2.05
C ASN A 116 -16.46 -14.18 2.33
N SER A 117 -17.15 -13.52 1.38
CA SER A 117 -18.55 -13.89 1.07
C SER A 117 -18.61 -14.87 -0.11
N ARG A 118 -18.56 -16.15 0.26
CA ARG A 118 -19.43 -17.24 -0.23
C ARG A 118 -19.36 -17.68 -1.71
N TYR A 119 -18.81 -18.88 -1.89
CA TYR A 119 -19.56 -19.95 -2.56
C TYR A 119 -20.93 -20.11 -1.89
N THR A 120 -22.00 -19.87 -2.66
CA THR A 120 -23.38 -20.44 -2.62
C THR A 120 -24.19 -19.55 -3.58
N ALA A 121 -24.85 -20.00 -4.64
CA ALA A 121 -25.39 -21.30 -5.02
C ALA A 121 -25.39 -21.43 -6.56
#